data_AF-A0A7S4JI27-F1
#
_entry.id   AF-A0A7S4JI27-F1
#
_cell.length_a   1.000
_cell.length_b   1.000
_cell.length_c   1.000
_cell.angle_alpha   90.00
_cell.angle_beta   90.00
_cell.angle_gamma   90.00
#
_symmetry.space_group_name_H-M   'P 1'
#
loop_
_entity.id
_entity.type
_entity.pdbx_description
1 polymer ?
#
loop_
_entity_poly.entity_id
_entity_poly.type
_entity_poly.pdbx_seq_one_letter_code
_entity_poly.pdbx_strand_id
1 'polypeptide(L)'
;GARAAVARAEVARAAVGVGTAEAGRVARLGREAEETVQVEEVTAVVVVGKVLVAVAREVVAEVRAVEEVAMAQGAAATEAEAVVTVLAVAEMAQGAAERAAAEVERARVAA
;
A
#
# COMPACT_ATOMS: atom_id res chain seq x y z
N GLY A 1 9.44 -22.91 7.52
CA GLY A 1 10.18 -22.43 8.70
C GLY A 1 10.49 -20.96 8.53
N ALA A 2 10.83 -20.26 9.62
CA ALA A 2 10.95 -18.80 9.73
C ALA A 2 11.67 -18.08 8.58
N ARG A 3 12.74 -18.63 8.00
CA ARG A 3 13.39 -18.08 6.78
C ARG A 3 12.44 -17.84 5.59
N ALA A 4 11.45 -18.72 5.38
CA ALA A 4 10.44 -18.54 4.34
C ALA A 4 9.42 -17.45 4.70
N ALA A 5 9.21 -17.17 5.99
CA ALA A 5 8.39 -16.05 6.45
C ALA A 5 9.12 -14.72 6.19
N VAL A 6 10.42 -14.66 6.50
CA VAL A 6 11.26 -13.48 6.23
C VAL A 6 11.33 -13.17 4.74
N ALA A 7 11.61 -14.16 3.89
CA ALA A 7 11.65 -13.95 2.44
C ALA A 7 10.32 -13.41 1.88
N ARG A 8 9.18 -13.90 2.38
CA ARG A 8 7.86 -13.37 2.01
C ARG A 8 7.65 -11.95 2.49
N ALA A 9 8.07 -11.63 3.71
CA ALA A 9 8.03 -10.27 4.24
C ALA A 9 8.93 -9.30 3.42
N GLU A 10 10.09 -9.75 2.95
CA GLU A 10 10.95 -8.93 2.07
C GLU A 10 10.30 -8.65 0.71
N VAL A 11 9.64 -9.65 0.10
CA VAL A 11 8.87 -9.44 -1.14
C VAL A 11 7.72 -8.47 -0.89
N ALA A 12 6.98 -8.63 0.22
CA ALA A 12 5.93 -7.71 0.61
C ALA A 12 6.46 -6.29 0.80
N ARG A 13 7.63 -6.11 1.43
CA ARG A 13 8.30 -4.80 1.55
C ARG A 13 8.57 -4.16 0.19
N ALA A 14 9.07 -4.93 -0.78
CA ALA A 14 9.31 -4.42 -2.13
C ALA A 14 8.00 -3.99 -2.80
N ALA A 15 6.94 -4.80 -2.70
CA ALA A 15 5.62 -4.46 -3.22
C ALA A 15 5.04 -3.19 -2.58
N VAL A 16 5.21 -3.05 -1.26
CA VAL A 16 4.81 -1.85 -0.51
C VAL A 16 5.55 -0.60 -1.00
N GLY A 17 6.86 -0.69 -1.23
CA GLY A 17 7.66 0.42 -1.76
C GLY A 17 7.14 0.91 -3.11
N VAL A 18 6.83 -0.02 -4.03
CA VAL A 18 6.22 0.28 -5.34
C VAL A 18 4.85 0.92 -5.17
N GLY A 19 3.97 0.33 -4.34
CA GLY A 19 2.62 0.83 -4.09
C GLY A 19 2.61 2.25 -3.53
N THR A 20 3.54 2.57 -2.62
CA THR A 20 3.68 3.92 -2.04
C THR A 20 4.14 4.94 -3.09
N ALA A 21 5.11 4.57 -3.94
CA ALA A 21 5.58 5.42 -5.02
C ALA A 21 4.49 5.67 -6.07
N GLU A 22 3.69 4.65 -6.38
CA GLU A 22 2.54 4.77 -7.28
C GLU A 22 1.44 5.65 -6.67
N ALA A 23 1.13 5.50 -5.40
CA ALA A 23 0.16 6.37 -4.70
C ALA A 23 0.57 7.85 -4.75
N GLY A 24 1.87 8.14 -4.58
CA GLY A 24 2.39 9.51 -4.73
C GLY A 24 2.28 10.07 -6.14
N ARG A 25 2.39 9.23 -7.18
CA ARG A 25 2.15 9.60 -8.57
C ARG A 25 0.66 9.86 -8.84
N VAL A 26 -0.22 8.97 -8.38
CA VAL A 26 -1.68 9.11 -8.50
C VAL A 26 -2.17 10.39 -7.82
N ALA A 27 -1.69 10.71 -6.62
CA ALA A 27 -2.05 11.95 -5.94
C ALA A 27 -1.63 13.20 -6.73
N ARG A 28 -0.47 13.16 -7.40
CA ARG A 28 0.00 14.26 -8.26
C ARG A 28 -0.88 14.40 -9.51
N LEU A 29 -1.15 13.30 -10.20
CA LEU A 29 -2.02 13.29 -11.39
C LEU A 29 -3.44 13.75 -11.05
N GLY A 30 -3.95 13.40 -9.86
CA GLY A 30 -5.26 13.87 -9.40
C GLY A 30 -5.33 15.39 -9.27
N ARG A 31 -4.28 16.02 -8.72
CA ARG A 31 -4.18 17.49 -8.64
C ARG A 31 -4.04 18.12 -10.03
N GLU A 32 -3.22 17.56 -10.90
CA GLU A 32 -3.05 18.06 -12.28
C GLU A 32 -4.35 17.95 -13.08
N ALA A 33 -5.13 16.88 -12.90
CA ALA A 33 -6.41 16.69 -13.57
C ALA A 33 -7.53 17.60 -13.03
N GLU A 34 -7.47 17.99 -11.75
CA GLU A 34 -8.34 19.03 -11.17
C GLU A 34 -8.16 20.38 -11.88
N GLU A 35 -6.91 20.74 -12.18
CA GLU A 35 -6.56 22.00 -12.84
C GLU A 35 -6.96 22.04 -14.33
N THR A 36 -7.09 20.87 -14.99
CA THR A 36 -7.34 20.77 -16.44
C THR A 36 -8.77 20.41 -16.84
N VAL A 37 -9.65 20.07 -15.87
CA VAL A 37 -11.07 19.72 -16.08
C VAL A 37 -11.26 18.61 -17.14
N GLN A 38 -10.41 17.58 -17.12
CA GLN A 38 -10.57 16.40 -17.96
C GLN A 38 -11.27 15.27 -17.19
N VAL A 39 -12.60 15.25 -17.24
CA VAL A 39 -13.46 14.32 -16.46
C VAL A 39 -13.09 12.84 -16.67
N GLU A 40 -12.65 12.47 -17.87
CA GLU A 40 -12.22 11.10 -18.20
C GLU A 40 -10.91 10.72 -17.51
N GLU A 41 -9.93 11.63 -17.49
CA GLU A 41 -8.63 11.41 -16.83
C GLU A 41 -8.81 11.28 -15.31
N VAL A 42 -9.61 12.15 -14.70
CA VAL A 42 -9.91 12.10 -13.25
C VAL A 42 -10.55 10.76 -12.88
N THR A 43 -11.47 10.24 -13.69
CA THR A 43 -12.13 8.94 -13.43
C THR A 43 -11.12 7.79 -13.45
N ALA A 44 -10.19 7.77 -14.41
CA ALA A 44 -9.14 6.77 -14.47
C ALA A 44 -8.23 6.82 -13.23
N VAL A 45 -7.82 8.02 -12.81
CA VAL A 45 -6.97 8.22 -11.62
C VAL A 45 -7.69 7.76 -10.34
N VAL A 46 -9.00 7.99 -10.22
CA VAL A 46 -9.81 7.47 -9.08
C VAL A 46 -9.83 5.95 -9.05
N VAL A 47 -10.02 5.30 -10.21
CA VAL A 47 -10.01 3.83 -10.30
C VAL A 47 -8.65 3.28 -9.86
N VAL A 48 -7.55 3.85 -10.35
CA VAL A 48 -6.20 3.44 -9.94
C VAL A 48 -6.01 3.65 -8.43
N GLY A 49 -6.43 4.79 -7.89
CA GLY A 49 -6.37 5.04 -6.44
C GLY A 49 -7.09 3.98 -5.61
N LYS A 50 -8.28 3.55 -6.03
CA LYS A 50 -9.04 2.47 -5.37
C LYS A 50 -8.34 1.12 -5.47
N VAL A 51 -7.74 0.81 -6.62
CA VAL A 51 -6.95 -0.41 -6.80
C VAL A 51 -5.74 -0.42 -5.88
N LEU A 52 -5.00 0.70 -5.76
CA LEU A 52 -3.86 0.80 -4.86
C LEU A 52 -4.24 0.57 -3.39
N VAL A 53 -5.38 1.12 -2.95
CA VAL A 53 -5.91 0.87 -1.60
C VAL A 53 -6.26 -0.60 -1.40
N ALA A 54 -6.93 -1.23 -2.37
CA ALA A 54 -7.28 -2.64 -2.29
C ALA A 54 -6.03 -3.53 -2.20
N VAL A 55 -5.02 -3.27 -3.04
CA VAL A 55 -3.75 -3.98 -3.02
C VAL A 55 -3.01 -3.79 -1.70
N ALA A 56 -2.93 -2.55 -1.19
CA ALA A 56 -2.25 -2.29 0.08
C ALA A 56 -2.92 -3.03 1.26
N ARG A 57 -4.26 -3.10 1.27
CA ARG A 57 -5.02 -3.88 2.27
C ARG A 57 -4.71 -5.37 2.20
N GLU A 58 -4.67 -5.93 0.99
CA GLU A 58 -4.33 -7.34 0.77
C GLU A 58 -2.91 -7.64 1.27
N VAL A 59 -1.95 -6.76 0.95
CA VAL A 59 -0.56 -6.92 1.40
C VAL A 59 -0.44 -6.84 2.92
N VAL A 60 -1.12 -5.90 3.59
CA VAL A 60 -1.15 -5.83 5.06
C VAL A 60 -1.72 -7.11 5.67
N ALA A 61 -2.82 -7.63 5.10
CA ALA A 61 -3.42 -8.88 5.56
C ALA A 61 -2.46 -10.08 5.39
N GLU A 62 -1.78 -10.17 4.25
CA GLU A 62 -0.79 -11.21 3.99
C GLU A 62 0.40 -11.13 4.96
N VAL A 63 0.97 -9.94 5.17
CA VAL A 63 2.10 -9.76 6.09
C VAL A 63 1.72 -10.08 7.53
N ARG A 64 0.50 -9.72 7.96
CA ARG A 64 -0.01 -10.08 9.29
C ARG A 64 -0.16 -11.60 9.46
N ALA A 65 -0.66 -12.31 8.43
CA ALA A 65 -0.70 -13.77 8.45
C ALA A 65 0.72 -14.38 8.53
N VAL A 66 1.70 -13.78 7.83
CA VAL A 66 3.10 -14.20 7.91
C VAL A 66 3.69 -13.96 9.31
N GLU A 67 3.36 -12.84 9.95
CA GLU A 67 3.75 -12.51 11.32
C GLU A 67 3.23 -13.55 12.32
N GLU A 68 1.94 -13.85 12.27
CA GLU A 68 1.30 -14.85 13.15
C GLU A 68 1.98 -16.21 13.03
N VAL A 69 2.29 -16.65 11.80
CA VAL A 69 3.00 -17.90 11.54
C VAL A 69 4.44 -17.86 12.08
N ALA A 70 5.14 -16.74 11.89
CA ALA A 70 6.51 -16.58 12.40
C ALA A 70 6.54 -16.65 13.93
N MET A 71 5.60 -15.99 14.62
CA MET A 71 5.46 -16.05 16.07
C MET A 71 5.13 -17.46 16.56
N ALA A 72 4.18 -18.15 15.91
CA ALA A 72 3.79 -19.50 16.28
C ALA A 72 4.91 -20.55 16.09
N GLN A 73 5.80 -20.33 15.11
CA GLN A 73 6.94 -21.22 14.83
C GLN A 73 8.17 -20.94 15.71
N GLY A 74 8.10 -19.98 16.63
CA GLY A 74 9.24 -19.60 17.46
C GLY A 74 10.41 -19.08 16.63
N ALA A 75 10.11 -18.26 15.61
CA ALA A 75 11.14 -17.57 14.82
C ALA A 75 12.15 -16.87 15.74
N ALA A 76 13.40 -16.78 15.31
CA ALA A 76 14.39 -16.03 16.08
C ALA A 76 13.90 -14.59 16.26
N ALA A 77 14.22 -13.96 17.40
CA ALA A 77 13.75 -12.60 17.71
C ALA A 77 14.03 -11.59 16.56
N THR A 78 15.18 -11.75 15.89
CA THR A 78 15.58 -10.94 14.73
C THR A 78 14.72 -11.18 13.49
N GLU A 79 14.26 -12.41 13.26
CA GLU A 79 13.37 -12.76 12.15
C GLU A 79 11.96 -12.21 12.40
N ALA A 80 11.46 -12.31 13.64
CA ALA A 80 10.18 -11.72 14.03
C ALA A 80 10.22 -10.18 13.91
N GLU A 81 11.29 -9.53 14.38
CA GLU A 81 11.47 -8.07 14.26
C GLU A 81 11.47 -7.59 12.80
N ALA A 82 12.09 -8.35 11.90
CA ALA A 82 12.07 -8.04 10.48
C ALA A 82 10.65 -8.05 9.91
N VAL A 83 9.83 -9.06 10.25
CA VAL A 83 8.43 -9.16 9.80
C VAL A 83 7.57 -8.03 10.37
N VAL A 84 7.71 -7.71 11.66
CA VAL A 84 7.03 -6.58 12.32
C VAL A 84 7.37 -5.25 11.64
N THR A 85 8.65 -5.05 11.29
CA THR A 85 9.08 -3.85 10.58
C THR A 85 8.42 -3.75 9.20
N VAL A 86 8.28 -4.87 8.49
CA VAL A 86 7.56 -4.90 7.20
C VAL A 86 6.08 -4.57 7.39
N LEU A 87 5.43 -5.12 8.42
CA LEU A 87 4.02 -4.84 8.71
C LEU A 87 3.80 -3.34 8.94
N ALA A 88 4.63 -2.70 9.78
CA ALA A 88 4.56 -1.26 10.02
C ALA A 88 4.70 -0.45 8.73
N VAL A 89 5.60 -0.86 7.83
CA VAL A 89 5.79 -0.20 6.52
C VAL A 89 4.59 -0.41 5.60
N ALA A 90 3.99 -1.61 5.59
CA ALA A 90 2.79 -1.92 4.83
C ALA A 90 1.58 -1.10 5.30
N GLU A 91 1.38 -0.96 6.61
CA GLU A 91 0.32 -0.15 7.19
C GLU A 91 0.47 1.35 6.86
N MET A 92 1.70 1.88 6.91
CA MET A 92 1.99 3.26 6.48
C MET A 92 1.64 3.49 5.00
N ALA A 93 1.98 2.53 4.14
CA ALA A 93 1.70 2.61 2.71
C ALA A 93 0.21 2.52 2.40
N GLN A 94 -0.53 1.66 3.10
CA GLN A 94 -2.00 1.63 3.01
C GLN A 94 -2.57 3.00 3.37
N GLY A 95 -2.13 3.60 4.48
CA GLY A 95 -2.58 4.94 4.87
C GLY A 95 -2.23 6.00 3.82
N ALA A 96 -1.08 5.89 3.15
CA ALA A 96 -0.70 6.78 2.04
C ALA A 96 -1.62 6.60 0.82
N ALA A 97 -1.91 5.36 0.44
CA ALA A 97 -2.82 5.04 -0.65
C ALA A 97 -4.25 5.53 -0.35
N GLU A 98 -4.74 5.37 0.88
CA GLU A 98 -6.07 5.82 1.30
C GLU A 98 -6.18 7.36 1.26
N ARG A 99 -5.14 8.08 1.71
CA ARG A 99 -5.09 9.54 1.60
C ARG A 99 -5.06 9.99 0.14
N ALA A 100 -4.25 9.35 -0.71
CA ALA A 100 -4.17 9.66 -2.13
C ALA A 100 -5.52 9.45 -2.81
N ALA A 101 -6.17 8.29 -2.60
CA ALA A 101 -7.48 8.01 -3.18
C ALA A 101 -8.55 9.01 -2.72
N ALA A 102 -8.53 9.43 -1.45
CA ALA A 102 -9.45 10.44 -0.92
C ALA A 102 -9.18 11.84 -1.50
N GLU A 103 -7.93 12.21 -1.79
CA GLU A 103 -7.59 13.45 -2.47
C GLU A 103 -8.12 13.47 -3.92
N VAL A 104 -7.90 12.39 -4.68
CA VAL A 104 -8.41 12.28 -6.05
C VAL A 104 -9.94 12.27 -6.08
N GLU A 105 -10.60 11.56 -5.15
CA GLU A 105 -12.07 11.54 -5.08
C GLU A 105 -12.64 12.93 -4.76
N ARG A 106 -11.96 13.72 -3.92
CA ARG A 106 -12.34 15.12 -3.67
C ARG A 106 -12.20 15.98 -4.93
N ALA A 107 -11.08 15.87 -5.65
CA ALA A 107 -10.87 16.56 -6.92
C ALA A 107 -11.96 16.21 -7.96
N ARG A 108 -12.36 14.94 -8.05
CA ARG A 108 -13.46 14.49 -8.93
C ARG A 108 -14.80 15.16 -8.61
N VAL A 109 -15.10 15.40 -7.35
CA VAL A 109 -16.37 16.03 -6.95
C VAL A 109 -16.34 17.55 -7.18
N ALA A 110 -15.16 18.17 -7.16
CA ALA A 110 -14.98 19.60 -7.39
C ALA A 110 -15.01 19.97 -8.88
N ALA A 111 -14.49 19.10 -9.75
CA ALA A 111 -14.53 19.22 -11.21
C ALA A 111 -15.93 18.93 -11.79
#